data_AF-A0A3B0PLT8-F1
#
_entry.id   AF-A0A3B0PLT8-F1
#
_cell.length_a   1.000
_cell.length_b   1.000
_cell.length_c   1.000
_cell.angle_alpha   90.00
_cell.angle_beta   90.00
_cell.angle_gamma   90.00
#
_symmetry.space_group_name_H-M   'P 1'
#
loop_
_entity.id
_entity.type
_entity.pdbx_description
1 polymer ?
#
loop_
_entity_poly.entity_id
_entity_poly.type
_entity_poly.pdbx_seq_one_letter_code
_entity_poly.pdbx_strand_id
1 'polypeptide(L)' 'MGYEMIIDTAIFYSNRAELQPDGTFEIKDVMGPNEYKGNIDNNAYINMFAKHNIDLAIKYIDYLKDKKPLIW' A
#
# COMPACT_ATOMS: atom_id res chain seq x y z
N MET A 1 -5.33 8.05 15.48
CA MET A 1 -5.37 6.59 15.71
C MET A 1 -5.78 5.81 14.45
N GLY A 2 -6.95 6.02 13.83
CA GLY A 2 -7.31 5.27 12.60
C GLY A 2 -6.59 5.70 11.31
N TYR A 3 -6.55 7.01 11.03
CA TYR A 3 -5.92 7.54 9.80
C TYR A 3 -4.42 7.27 9.74
N GLU A 4 -3.73 7.44 10.87
CA GLU A 4 -2.31 7.18 11.04
C GLU A 4 -1.93 5.76 10.61
N MET A 5 -2.62 4.72 11.12
CA MET A 5 -2.35 3.34 10.71
C MET A 5 -2.52 3.10 9.20
N ILE A 6 -3.53 3.73 8.59
CA ILE A 6 -3.79 3.60 7.15
C ILE A 6 -2.70 4.29 6.34
N ILE A 7 -2.27 5.47 6.76
CA ILE A 7 -1.22 6.25 6.09
C ILE A 7 0.15 5.58 6.26
N ASP A 8 0.50 5.13 7.47
CA ASP A 8 1.78 4.49 7.74
C ASP A 8 1.92 3.17 7.00
N THR A 9 0.85 2.37 6.91
CA THR A 9 0.87 1.14 6.11
C THR A 9 0.93 1.42 4.60
N ALA A 10 0.37 2.54 4.13
CA ALA A 10 0.52 2.95 2.74
C ALA A 10 1.95 3.38 2.42
N ILE A 11 2.60 4.10 3.35
CA ILE A 11 4.03 4.45 3.26
C ILE A 11 4.88 3.17 3.24
N PHE A 12 4.57 2.18 4.07
CA PHE A 12 5.25 0.88 4.01
C PHE A 12 5.13 0.26 2.62
N TYR A 13 3.91 0.15 2.07
CA TYR A 13 3.71 -0.45 0.74
C TYR A 13 4.34 0.36 -0.39
N SER A 14 4.36 1.69 -0.31
CA SER A 14 5.01 2.52 -1.32
C SER A 14 6.53 2.35 -1.34
N ASN A 15 7.14 2.04 -0.19
CA ASN A 15 8.55 1.69 -0.10
C ASN A 15 8.82 0.21 -0.45
N ARG A 16 7.83 -0.66 -0.26
CA ARG A 16 7.94 -2.10 -0.56
C ARG A 16 7.81 -2.43 -2.05
N ALA A 17 7.10 -1.58 -2.80
CA ALA A 17 6.89 -1.71 -4.22
C ALA A 17 8.14 -1.27 -5.01
N GLU A 18 8.53 -2.09 -5.98
CA GLU A 18 9.72 -1.91 -6.81
C GLU A 18 9.32 -1.38 -8.19
N LEU A 19 9.88 -0.22 -8.59
CA LEU A 19 9.66 0.36 -9.91
C LEU A 19 10.33 -0.51 -10.99
N GLN A 20 9.58 -0.84 -12.03
CA GLN A 20 10.05 -1.60 -13.19
C GLN A 20 10.39 -0.66 -14.36
N PRO A 21 11.17 -1.12 -15.37
CA PRO A 21 11.56 -0.31 -16.52
C PRO A 21 10.38 0.21 -17.37
N ASP A 22 9.23 -0.47 -17.33
CA ASP A 22 8.01 -0.08 -18.04
C ASP A 22 7.14 0.94 -17.27
N GLY A 23 7.62 1.40 -16.11
CA GLY A 23 6.91 2.34 -15.25
C GLY A 23 5.86 1.71 -14.33
N THR A 24 5.71 0.38 -14.35
CA THR A 24 4.86 -0.34 -13.41
C THR A 24 5.57 -0.59 -12.09
N PHE A 25 4.81 -1.00 -11.06
CA PHE A 25 5.33 -1.35 -9.75
C PHE A 25 5.01 -2.81 -9.44
N GLU A 26 5.99 -3.50 -8.87
CA GLU A 26 5.88 -4.92 -8.48
C GLU A 26 6.20 -5.10 -7.00
N ILE A 27 5.57 -6.09 -6.36
CA ILE A 27 5.95 -6.55 -5.03
C ILE A 27 6.49 -7.97 -5.19
N LYS A 28 7.80 -8.12 -5.06
CA LYS A 28 8.54 -9.38 -5.27
C LYS A 28 8.85 -10.09 -3.97
N ASP A 29 9.17 -11.37 -4.02
CA ASP A 29 9.65 -12.16 -2.88
C ASP A 29 8.72 -12.08 -1.65
N VAL A 30 7.44 -12.44 -1.83
CA VAL A 30 6.44 -12.46 -0.77
C VAL A 30 5.81 -13.83 -0.57
N MET A 31 5.21 -14.01 0.61
CA MET A 31 4.33 -15.13 0.93
C MET A 31 2.91 -14.59 1.03
N GLY A 32 2.02 -15.04 0.12
CA GLY A 32 0.61 -14.67 0.15
C GLY A 32 -0.18 -15.44 1.21
N PRO A 33 -1.53 -15.30 1.23
CA PRO A 33 -2.39 -16.05 2.15
C PRO A 33 -2.28 -17.57 2.03
N ASN A 34 -1.81 -18.06 0.88
CA ASN A 34 -1.43 -19.46 0.70
C ASN A 34 0.03 -19.67 1.12
N GLU A 35 0.24 -20.02 2.38
CA GLU A 35 1.56 -20.14 3.00
C GLU A 35 2.40 -21.32 2.48
N TYR A 36 1.81 -22.27 1.75
CA TYR A 36 2.55 -23.37 1.13
C TYR A 36 3.48 -22.90 -0.01
N LYS A 37 3.39 -21.62 -0.42
CA LYS A 37 4.22 -21.04 -1.47
C LYS A 37 4.79 -19.68 -1.04
N GLY A 38 6.07 -19.68 -0.68
CA GLY A 38 6.86 -18.46 -0.47
C GLY A 38 7.59 -18.01 -1.73
N ASN A 39 8.33 -16.90 -1.61
CA ASN A 39 9.16 -16.32 -2.67
C ASN A 39 8.38 -16.08 -3.98
N ILE A 40 7.12 -15.67 -3.86
CA ILE A 40 6.25 -15.35 -5.00
C ILE A 40 6.40 -13.87 -5.35
N ASP A 41 6.56 -13.60 -6.63
CA ASP A 41 6.43 -12.25 -7.17
C ASP A 41 5.00 -11.97 -7.59
N ASN A 42 4.54 -10.74 -7.39
CA ASN A 42 3.24 -10.26 -7.83
C ASN A 42 2.06 -11.10 -7.31
N ASN A 43 2.08 -11.47 -6.03
CA ASN A 43 0.95 -12.14 -5.41
C ASN A 43 -0.31 -11.26 -5.53
N ALA A 44 -1.36 -11.79 -6.18
CA ALA A 44 -2.56 -11.01 -6.50
C ALA A 44 -3.25 -10.39 -5.28
N TYR A 45 -3.31 -11.12 -4.16
CA TYR A 45 -3.92 -10.60 -2.94
C TYR A 45 -3.10 -9.45 -2.35
N ILE A 46 -1.79 -9.62 -2.22
CA ILE A 46 -0.90 -8.60 -1.67
C ILE A 46 -0.89 -7.34 -2.55
N ASN A 47 -0.75 -7.49 -3.88
CA ASN A 47 -0.74 -6.35 -4.79
C ASN A 47 -2.06 -5.56 -4.72
N MET A 48 -3.20 -6.25 -4.72
CA MET A 48 -4.51 -5.60 -4.62
C MET A 48 -4.73 -4.93 -3.26
N PHE A 49 -4.28 -5.55 -2.17
CA PHE A 49 -4.38 -4.98 -0.83
C PHE A 49 -3.49 -3.74 -0.68
N ALA A 50 -2.25 -3.80 -1.15
CA ALA A 50 -1.32 -2.67 -1.18
C ALA A 50 -1.92 -1.50 -1.96
N LYS A 51 -2.44 -1.76 -3.17
CA LYS A 51 -3.11 -0.74 -3.97
C LYS A 51 -4.30 -0.13 -3.23
N HIS A 52 -5.17 -0.96 -2.65
CA HIS A 52 -6.35 -0.48 -1.92
C HIS A 52 -5.96 0.39 -0.72
N ASN A 53 -4.93 -0.02 0.02
CA ASN A 53 -4.43 0.71 1.18
C ASN A 53 -3.85 2.08 0.77
N ILE A 54 -3.05 2.14 -0.29
CA ILE A 54 -2.49 3.39 -0.83
C ILE A 54 -3.60 4.31 -1.33
N ASP A 55 -4.55 3.80 -2.11
CA ASP A 55 -5.70 4.59 -2.61
C ASP A 55 -6.51 5.18 -1.44
N LEU A 56 -6.72 4.39 -0.38
CA LEU A 56 -7.45 4.81 0.81
C LEU A 56 -6.68 5.87 1.61
N ALA A 57 -5.36 5.72 1.73
CA ALA A 57 -4.51 6.71 2.38
C ALA A 57 -4.54 8.05 1.64
N ILE A 58 -4.40 8.06 0.30
CA ILE A 58 -4.50 9.29 -0.51
C ILE A 58 -5.85 9.98 -0.27
N LYS A 59 -6.95 9.22 -0.35
CA LYS A 59 -8.30 9.74 -0.08
C LYS A 59 -8.40 10.41 1.30
N TYR A 60 -7.81 9.81 2.33
CA TYR A 60 -7.86 10.37 3.67
C TYR A 60 -6.90 11.56 3.87
N ILE A 61 -5.74 11.56 3.23
CA ILE A 61 -4.84 12.70 3.20
C ILE A 61 -5.57 13.92 2.62
N ASP A 62 -6.24 13.76 1.48
CA ASP A 62 -6.98 14.84 0.83
C ASP A 62 -8.15 15.31 1.71
N TYR A 63 -8.90 14.38 2.31
CA TYR A 63 -9.98 14.70 3.23
C TYR A 63 -9.49 15.46 4.48
N LEU A 64 -8.36 15.06 5.07
CA LEU A 64 -7.83 15.69 6.27
C LEU A 64 -7.32 17.11 5.96
N LYS A 65 -6.60 17.29 4.85
CA LYS A 65 -6.13 18.61 4.41
C LYS A 65 -7.29 19.59 4.16
N ASP A 66 -8.39 19.12 3.58
CA ASP A 66 -9.55 19.98 3.25
C ASP A 66 -10.50 20.19 4.44
N LYS A 67 -10.90 19.11 5.13
CA LYS A 67 -11.98 19.16 6.14
C LYS A 67 -11.49 19.23 7.58
N LYS A 68 -10.26 18.82 7.87
CA LYS A 68 -9.73 18.75 9.24
C LYS A 68 -8.26 19.20 9.34
N PRO A 69 -7.91 20.41 8.87
CA PRO A 69 -6.52 20.85 8.75
C PRO A 69 -5.77 21.00 10.09
N LEU A 70 -6.48 21.12 11.22
CA LEU A 70 -5.86 21.20 12.55
C LEU A 70 -5.33 19.86 13.09
N ILE A 71 -5.70 18.74 12.45
CA ILE A 71 -5.26 17.39 12.83
C ILE A 71 -4.63 16.63 11.66
N TRP A 72 -4.44 17.31 10.53
CA TRP A 72 -3.51 16.88 9.49
C TRP A 72 -2.09 17.18 9.97
#